data_AF-A0A3C2ADU8-F1
#
_entry.id   AF-A0A3C2ADU8-F1
#
_cell.length_a   1.000
_cell.length_b   1.000
_cell.length_c   1.000
_cell.angle_alpha   90.00
_cell.angle_beta   90.00
_cell.angle_gamma   90.00
#
_symmetry.space_group_name_H-M   'P 1'
#
loop_
_entity.id
_entity.type
_entity.pdbx_description
1 polymer ?
#
loop_
_entity_poly.entity_id
_entity_poly.type
_entity_poly.pdbx_seq_one_letter_code
_entity_poly.pdbx_strand_id
1 'polypeptide(L)'
;MPLRSYVVKGLNLSNIALMRYITPVYNRSGKWMGMIYIDVMGKHIYNTVKMSIMDRAFKVFLVNNKGFYFFNPEWEVEENLLTASDSPENIGEVYSKEVVSQVLSGKAGVVMDDDKNLFAYMPVFPTEMDKSFYYTIIQMYPKNHISGGANDFEKLFLITVLSAILLTVFMGIIISKMLTNPLSRLKRGVQLIGKGNLDYRLDIKSGDEVEDVAV
;
A
#
# COMPACT_ATOMS: atom_id res chain seq x y z
N MET A 1 14.16 13.64 31.50
CA MET A 1 13.42 14.78 30.88
C MET A 1 13.78 14.89 29.42
N PRO A 2 12.83 15.23 28.53
CA PRO A 2 13.14 15.53 27.14
C PRO A 2 14.00 16.78 27.04
N LEU A 3 15.06 16.74 26.23
CA LEU A 3 15.95 17.89 26.01
C LEU A 3 15.41 18.84 24.94
N ARG A 4 14.53 18.35 24.07
CA ARG A 4 13.94 19.10 22.97
C ARG A 4 12.49 18.69 22.79
N SER A 5 11.66 19.65 22.38
CA SER A 5 10.27 19.40 22.00
C SER A 5 10.14 19.01 20.51
N TYR A 6 11.13 19.28 19.66
CA TYR A 6 11.10 18.95 18.23
C TYR A 6 12.52 18.91 17.63
N VAL A 7 12.64 18.41 16.41
CA VAL A 7 13.83 18.48 15.55
C VAL A 7 13.47 19.23 14.27
N VAL A 8 14.37 20.07 13.77
CA VAL A 8 14.18 20.77 12.49
C VAL A 8 14.90 20.03 11.38
N LYS A 9 14.49 20.27 10.12
CA LYS A 9 15.11 19.70 8.93
C LYS A 9 16.63 19.97 8.95
N GLY A 10 17.43 18.99 8.51
CA GLY A 10 18.90 19.05 8.51
C GLY A 10 19.58 18.59 9.80
N LEU A 11 18.87 18.43 10.94
CA LEU A 11 19.46 17.82 12.14
C LEU A 11 19.43 16.29 12.05
N ASN A 12 20.62 15.68 12.02
CA ASN A 12 20.75 14.23 11.99
C ASN A 12 20.39 13.62 13.35
N LEU A 13 19.30 12.83 13.42
CA LEU A 13 18.83 12.12 14.62
C LEU A 13 19.94 11.28 15.28
N SER A 14 20.90 10.78 14.51
CA SER A 14 22.00 9.96 15.05
C SER A 14 22.97 10.71 15.97
N ASN A 15 23.00 12.05 15.89
CA ASN A 15 23.96 12.89 16.60
C ASN A 15 23.31 13.82 17.64
N ILE A 16 22.01 13.68 17.92
CA ILE A 16 21.30 14.52 18.89
C ILE A 16 20.97 13.75 20.17
N ALA A 17 21.11 14.43 21.31
CA ALA A 17 20.60 13.95 22.59
C ALA A 17 19.09 14.23 22.67
N LEU A 18 18.30 13.18 22.92
CA LEU A 18 16.83 13.27 23.00
C LEU A 18 16.35 13.46 24.43
N MET A 19 16.94 12.69 25.35
CA MET A 19 16.54 12.62 26.74
C MET A 19 17.76 12.79 27.63
N ARG A 20 17.58 13.51 28.74
CA ARG A 20 18.57 13.62 29.81
C ARG A 20 18.00 13.08 31.11
N TYR A 21 18.70 12.14 31.72
CA TYR A 21 18.45 11.68 33.08
C TYR A 21 19.38 12.44 34.01
N ILE A 22 18.87 13.00 35.10
CA ILE A 22 19.66 13.76 36.08
C ILE A 22 19.37 13.18 37.45
N THR A 23 20.43 12.91 38.22
CA THR A 23 20.34 12.50 39.62
C THR A 23 21.20 13.42 40.48
N PRO A 24 20.63 14.09 41.51
CA PRO A 24 21.42 14.88 42.45
C PRO A 24 22.29 13.96 43.31
N VAL A 25 23.50 14.41 43.62
CA VAL A 25 24.45 13.67 44.47
C VAL A 25 24.64 14.44 45.77
N TYR A 26 24.51 13.73 46.88
CA TYR A 26 24.75 14.25 48.23
C TYR A 26 25.89 13.47 48.87
N ASN A 27 26.67 14.12 49.75
CA ASN A 27 27.66 13.42 50.55
C ASN A 27 26.98 12.64 51.70
N ARG A 28 27.77 11.91 52.50
CA ARG A 28 27.27 11.14 53.65
C ARG A 28 26.58 12.01 54.72
N SER A 29 26.84 13.30 54.78
CA SER A 29 26.21 14.24 55.72
C SER A 29 24.96 14.91 55.13
N GLY A 30 24.48 14.49 53.96
CA GLY A 30 23.33 15.09 53.27
C GLY A 30 23.60 16.45 52.61
N LYS A 31 24.86 16.90 52.57
CA LYS A 31 25.24 18.13 51.85
C LYS A 31 25.24 17.85 50.35
N TRP A 32 24.61 18.72 49.57
CA TRP A 32 24.60 18.66 48.12
C TRP A 32 26.03 18.78 47.55
N MET A 33 26.40 17.87 46.66
CA MET A 33 27.72 17.76 46.05
C MET A 33 27.70 18.01 44.53
N GLY A 34 26.52 18.03 43.91
CA GLY A 34 26.39 18.19 42.47
C GLY A 34 25.25 17.38 41.88
N MET A 35 25.33 17.14 40.57
CA MET A 35 24.41 16.30 39.82
C MET A 35 25.18 15.46 38.81
N ILE A 36 24.75 14.22 38.63
CA ILE A 36 25.20 13.34 37.54
C ILE A 36 24.08 13.33 36.51
N TYR A 37 24.45 13.43 35.22
CA TYR A 37 23.49 13.27 34.14
C TYR A 37 23.95 12.28 33.08
N ILE A 38 22.98 11.66 32.41
CA ILE A 38 23.19 10.75 31.28
C ILE A 38 22.30 11.22 30.13
N ASP A 39 22.91 11.44 28.97
CA ASP A 39 22.20 11.77 27.73
C ASP A 39 21.97 10.52 26.90
N VAL A 40 20.71 10.29 26.52
CA VAL A 40 20.33 9.25 25.59
C VAL A 40 20.31 9.83 24.19
N MET A 41 21.24 9.35 23.36
CA MET A 41 21.40 9.77 21.97
C MET A 41 20.35 9.10 21.07
N GLY A 42 19.85 9.86 20.10
CA GLY A 42 18.90 9.38 19.08
C GLY A 42 19.47 8.32 18.13
N LYS A 43 20.80 8.07 18.16
CA LYS A 43 21.51 7.06 17.34
C LYS A 43 20.87 5.69 17.36
N HIS A 44 20.41 5.23 18.52
CA HIS A 44 19.79 3.91 18.63
C HIS A 44 18.45 3.85 17.89
N ILE A 45 17.62 4.91 18.03
CA ILE A 45 16.34 5.00 17.31
C ILE A 45 16.60 5.15 15.81
N TYR A 46 17.55 6.01 15.41
CA TYR A 46 17.97 6.19 14.03
C TYR A 46 18.36 4.86 13.37
N ASN A 47 19.17 4.04 14.05
CA ASN A 47 19.58 2.74 13.51
C ASN A 47 18.42 1.75 13.32
N THR A 48 17.36 1.87 14.10
CA THR A 48 16.14 1.06 13.93
C THR A 48 15.31 1.55 12.75
N VAL A 49 15.17 2.87 12.58
CA VAL A 49 14.30 3.45 11.53
C VAL A 49 15.01 3.65 10.19
N LYS A 50 16.35 3.64 10.14
CA LYS A 50 17.11 3.86 8.89
C LYS A 50 16.80 2.85 7.79
N MET A 51 16.32 1.65 8.13
CA MET A 51 15.95 0.66 7.13
C MET A 51 14.79 1.15 6.26
N SER A 52 13.88 1.98 6.79
CA SER A 52 12.81 2.61 6.00
C SER A 52 13.29 3.74 5.09
N ILE A 53 14.54 4.20 5.26
CA ILE A 53 15.15 5.15 4.31
C ILE A 53 15.54 4.38 3.03
N MET A 54 15.89 3.09 3.17
CA MET A 54 16.37 2.26 2.07
C MET A 54 15.23 1.49 1.39
N ASP A 55 14.22 1.08 2.14
CA ASP A 55 13.04 0.38 1.62
C ASP A 55 11.99 1.37 1.12
N ARG A 56 11.58 1.24 -0.16
CA ARG A 56 10.54 2.08 -0.77
C ARG A 56 9.12 1.55 -0.53
N ALA A 57 8.97 0.36 0.07
CA ALA A 57 7.66 -0.23 0.32
C ALA A 57 6.86 0.48 1.44
N PHE A 58 7.56 1.13 2.38
CA PHE A 58 6.93 1.85 3.48
C PHE A 58 7.85 2.95 4.03
N LYS A 59 7.27 3.95 4.68
CA LYS A 59 8.00 5.03 5.35
C LYS A 59 7.87 4.91 6.86
N VAL A 60 8.93 5.24 7.62
CA VAL A 60 8.87 5.31 9.08
C VAL A 60 9.09 6.74 9.56
N PHE A 61 8.17 7.27 10.35
CA PHE A 61 8.30 8.55 11.03
C PHE A 61 8.52 8.36 12.52
N LEU A 62 9.17 9.34 13.14
CA LEU A 62 9.20 9.49 14.59
C LEU A 62 8.65 10.87 14.94
N VAL A 63 7.63 10.92 15.79
CA VAL A 63 7.04 12.16 16.30
C VAL A 63 6.97 12.15 17.81
N ASN A 64 6.82 13.31 18.45
CA ASN A 64 6.43 13.37 19.86
C ASN A 64 4.90 13.25 20.05
N ASN A 65 4.46 13.20 21.30
CA ASN A 65 3.05 13.24 21.73
C ASN A 65 2.25 14.50 21.29
N LYS A 66 2.88 15.46 20.62
CA LYS A 66 2.25 16.66 20.03
C LYS A 66 2.26 16.64 18.49
N GLY A 67 2.77 15.59 17.87
CA GLY A 67 2.84 15.42 16.42
C GLY A 67 4.03 16.09 15.73
N PHE A 68 4.97 16.69 16.46
CA PHE A 68 6.16 17.29 15.86
C PHE A 68 7.18 16.21 15.49
N TYR A 69 7.77 16.31 14.31
CA TYR A 69 8.74 15.36 13.83
C TYR A 69 10.06 15.42 14.63
N PHE A 70 10.58 14.23 14.89
CA PHE A 70 11.95 13.96 15.33
C PHE A 70 12.75 13.23 14.25
N PHE A 71 12.04 12.55 13.35
CA PHE A 71 12.60 11.93 12.16
C PHE A 71 11.53 11.86 11.07
N ASN A 72 11.90 12.32 9.89
CA ASN A 72 11.17 12.15 8.65
C ASN A 72 12.17 11.64 7.59
N PRO A 73 11.96 10.47 6.98
CA PRO A 73 12.91 9.88 6.03
C PRO A 73 13.02 10.69 4.72
N GLU A 74 12.09 11.61 4.47
CA GLU A 74 12.11 12.53 3.33
C GLU A 74 12.99 13.77 3.58
N TRP A 75 13.46 13.98 4.81
CA TRP A 75 14.41 15.05 5.06
C TRP A 75 15.75 14.70 4.40
N GLU A 76 16.13 15.49 3.39
CA GLU A 76 17.51 15.48 2.90
C GLU A 76 18.44 15.80 4.07
N VAL A 77 19.34 14.86 4.36
CA VAL A 77 20.41 15.08 5.35
C VAL A 77 21.45 15.97 4.67
N GLU A 78 21.20 17.27 4.60
CA GLU A 78 22.22 18.21 4.17
C GLU A 78 23.35 18.19 5.19
N GLU A 79 24.55 17.76 4.76
CA GLU A 79 25.67 17.45 5.66
C GLU A 79 26.15 18.64 6.50
N ASN A 80 25.76 19.89 6.25
CA ASN A 80 26.38 21.05 6.91
C ASN A 80 25.53 22.33 7.05
N LEU A 81 24.20 22.29 7.07
CA LEU A 81 23.41 23.53 7.29
C LEU A 81 22.57 23.46 8.57
N LEU A 82 23.23 23.73 9.70
CA LEU A 82 22.55 24.20 10.91
C LEU A 82 22.09 25.65 10.72
N THR A 83 21.14 25.89 9.82
CA THR A 83 20.36 27.13 9.85
C THR A 83 19.08 26.85 10.61
N ALA A 84 19.01 27.32 11.85
CA ALA A 84 17.85 27.23 12.74
C ALA A 84 16.63 28.06 12.26
N SER A 85 16.49 28.27 10.95
CA SER A 85 15.43 29.07 10.33
C SER A 85 14.26 28.23 9.82
N ASP A 86 14.34 26.90 9.89
CA ASP A 86 13.24 26.02 9.48
C ASP A 86 12.26 25.83 10.64
N SER A 87 10.97 26.03 10.34
CA SER A 87 9.89 25.79 11.30
C SER A 87 9.73 24.29 11.55
N PRO A 88 9.41 23.85 12.78
CA PRO A 88 9.19 22.45 13.05
C PRO A 88 7.97 21.93 12.29
N GLU A 89 8.15 20.92 11.47
CA GLU A 89 7.04 20.24 10.78
C GLU A 89 6.18 19.46 11.79
N ASN A 90 4.88 19.41 11.51
CA ASN A 90 3.91 18.63 12.30
C ASN A 90 3.06 17.72 11.40
N ILE A 91 2.78 16.50 11.86
CA ILE A 91 1.92 15.57 11.12
C ILE A 91 0.51 16.11 10.88
N GLY A 92 0.02 17.03 11.73
CA GLY A 92 -1.28 17.69 11.59
C GLY A 92 -1.42 18.60 10.37
N GLU A 93 -0.31 18.97 9.73
CA GLU A 93 -0.31 19.77 8.50
C GLU A 93 -0.41 18.91 7.23
N VAL A 94 -0.07 17.62 7.36
CA VAL A 94 0.08 16.69 6.24
C VAL A 94 -1.04 15.65 6.21
N TYR A 95 -1.47 15.20 7.39
CA TYR A 95 -2.41 14.08 7.54
C TYR A 95 -3.74 14.54 8.11
N SER A 96 -4.78 13.72 7.88
CA SER A 96 -6.13 14.00 8.36
C SER A 96 -6.20 14.03 9.89
N LYS A 97 -7.19 14.74 10.43
CA LYS A 97 -7.39 14.83 11.89
C LYS A 97 -7.64 13.46 12.51
N GLU A 98 -8.30 12.58 11.77
CA GLU A 98 -8.60 11.21 12.16
C GLU A 98 -7.30 10.42 12.39
N VAL A 99 -6.40 10.42 11.40
CA VAL A 99 -5.08 9.77 11.50
C VAL A 99 -4.30 10.34 12.69
N VAL A 100 -4.21 11.66 12.78
CA VAL A 100 -3.42 12.35 13.81
C VAL A 100 -3.96 12.06 15.21
N SER A 101 -5.28 12.07 15.39
CA SER A 101 -5.91 11.77 16.68
C SER A 101 -5.64 10.35 17.16
N GLN A 102 -5.62 9.37 16.25
CA GLN A 102 -5.34 7.98 16.58
C GLN A 102 -3.85 7.77 16.88
N VAL A 103 -2.97 8.32 16.04
CA VAL A 103 -1.52 8.26 16.19
C VAL A 103 -1.04 8.90 17.50
N LEU A 104 -1.68 9.99 17.92
CA LEU A 104 -1.37 10.71 19.17
C LEU A 104 -2.26 10.28 20.35
N SER A 105 -2.87 9.10 20.28
CA SER A 105 -3.70 8.55 21.37
C SER A 105 -2.88 7.99 22.55
N GLY A 106 -1.57 7.83 22.39
CA GLY A 106 -0.70 7.15 23.36
C GLY A 106 -0.93 5.64 23.45
N LYS A 107 -1.64 5.03 22.48
CA LYS A 107 -1.84 3.58 22.34
C LYS A 107 -1.24 3.09 21.03
N ALA A 108 -0.87 1.81 20.96
CA ALA A 108 -0.50 1.19 19.70
C ALA A 108 -1.76 0.91 18.86
N GLY A 109 -1.66 0.98 17.55
CA GLY A 109 -2.80 0.74 16.67
C GLY A 109 -2.48 0.77 15.18
N VAL A 110 -3.53 0.64 14.38
CA VAL A 110 -3.47 0.69 12.92
C VAL A 110 -4.63 1.56 12.42
N VAL A 111 -4.34 2.47 11.49
CA VAL A 111 -5.33 3.24 10.74
C VAL A 111 -5.41 2.68 9.32
N MET A 112 -6.56 2.13 8.95
CA MET A 112 -6.81 1.56 7.63
C MET A 112 -7.77 2.39 6.77
N ASP A 113 -8.49 3.33 7.40
CA ASP A 113 -9.55 4.11 6.74
C ASP A 113 -9.04 5.30 5.92
N ASP A 114 -7.73 5.58 5.92
CA ASP A 114 -7.14 6.60 5.05
C ASP A 114 -7.15 6.15 3.58
N ASP A 115 -7.52 7.04 2.66
CA ASP A 115 -7.72 6.70 1.25
C ASP A 115 -6.43 6.20 0.57
N LYS A 116 -5.29 6.75 0.96
CA LYS A 116 -4.02 6.57 0.23
C LYS A 116 -3.07 5.62 0.95
N ASN A 117 -3.12 5.56 2.27
CA ASN A 117 -2.13 4.89 3.09
C ASN A 117 -2.77 4.03 4.18
N LEU A 118 -2.01 3.05 4.65
CA LEU A 118 -2.25 2.36 5.91
C LEU A 118 -1.18 2.81 6.89
N PHE A 119 -1.59 3.15 8.11
CA PHE A 119 -0.68 3.56 9.17
C PHE A 119 -0.64 2.51 10.26
N ALA A 120 0.54 2.05 10.66
CA ALA A 120 0.74 1.28 11.88
C ALA A 120 1.59 2.11 12.84
N TYR A 121 1.16 2.26 14.08
CA TYR A 121 1.83 3.17 15.01
C TYR A 121 1.97 2.57 16.40
N MET A 122 3.06 2.91 17.07
CA MET A 122 3.38 2.44 18.42
C MET A 122 4.03 3.55 19.24
N PRO A 123 3.49 3.87 20.44
CA PRO A 123 4.12 4.80 21.35
C PRO A 123 5.35 4.16 22.02
N VAL A 124 6.39 4.96 22.19
CA VAL A 124 7.62 4.63 22.91
C VAL A 124 7.71 5.58 24.09
N PHE A 125 7.62 5.01 25.29
CA PHE A 125 7.72 5.75 26.54
C PHE A 125 9.17 5.75 27.01
N PRO A 126 9.84 6.91 27.08
CA PRO A 126 11.23 6.96 27.51
C PRO A 126 11.41 6.53 28.97
N THR A 127 10.39 6.71 29.81
CA THR A 127 10.38 6.37 31.23
C THR A 127 9.05 5.75 31.60
N GLU A 128 9.06 4.79 32.52
CA GLU A 128 7.83 4.19 33.06
C GLU A 128 7.12 5.11 34.07
N MET A 129 7.86 6.02 34.71
CA MET A 129 7.34 6.89 35.78
C MET A 129 6.48 8.04 35.25
N ASP A 130 6.72 8.47 34.01
CA ASP A 130 6.00 9.59 33.39
C ASP A 130 5.59 9.22 31.97
N LYS A 131 4.32 8.83 31.83
CA LYS A 131 3.69 8.50 30.54
C LYS A 131 3.09 9.72 29.84
N SER A 132 3.19 10.92 30.44
CA SER A 132 2.68 12.14 29.81
C SER A 132 3.48 12.53 28.57
N PHE A 133 4.76 12.14 28.53
CA PHE A 133 5.66 12.31 27.39
C PHE A 133 5.98 10.97 26.73
N TYR A 134 5.77 10.89 25.42
CA TYR A 134 6.12 9.74 24.61
C TYR A 134 6.47 10.17 23.19
N TYR A 135 7.21 9.31 22.51
CA TYR A 135 7.38 9.37 21.06
C TYR A 135 6.42 8.38 20.41
N THR A 136 6.04 8.60 19.16
CA THR A 136 5.31 7.62 18.37
C THR A 136 6.13 7.26 17.14
N ILE A 137 6.41 5.96 16.99
CA ILE A 137 6.94 5.40 15.74
C ILE A 137 5.74 5.12 14.84
N ILE A 138 5.77 5.63 13.60
CA ILE A 138 4.68 5.51 12.63
C ILE A 138 5.24 4.85 11.37
N GLN A 139 4.69 3.72 10.98
CA GLN A 139 4.91 3.09 9.68
C GLN A 139 3.75 3.45 8.76
N MET A 140 4.07 3.94 7.57
CA MET A 140 3.10 4.32 6.54
C MET A 140 3.33 3.48 5.29
N TYR A 141 2.31 2.72 4.91
CA TYR A 141 2.30 1.87 3.73
C TYR A 141 1.36 2.46 2.69
N PRO A 142 1.87 2.89 1.53
CA PRO A 142 0.98 3.37 0.48
C PRO A 142 0.15 2.20 -0.05
N LYS A 143 -1.18 2.37 -0.10
CA LYS A 143 -2.11 1.31 -0.49
C LYS A 143 -1.87 0.83 -1.91
N ASN A 144 -1.42 1.71 -2.82
CA ASN A 144 -1.06 1.35 -4.20
C ASN A 144 0.11 0.34 -4.29
N HIS A 145 1.02 0.30 -3.31
CA HIS A 145 2.08 -0.72 -3.26
C HIS A 145 1.55 -2.06 -2.74
N ILE A 146 0.54 -2.03 -1.86
CA ILE A 146 -0.14 -3.24 -1.36
C ILE A 146 -1.10 -3.78 -2.43
N SER A 147 -1.82 -2.90 -3.14
CA SER A 147 -2.84 -3.24 -4.13
C SER A 147 -2.32 -3.34 -5.56
N GLY A 148 -1.04 -3.01 -5.82
CA GLY A 148 -0.47 -3.05 -7.18
C GLY A 148 -0.69 -4.40 -7.86
N GLY A 149 -0.45 -5.51 -7.13
CA GLY A 149 -0.73 -6.85 -7.63
C GLY A 149 -2.21 -7.14 -7.88
N ALA A 150 -3.12 -6.57 -7.07
CA ALA A 150 -4.55 -6.74 -7.24
C ALA A 150 -5.09 -5.99 -8.46
N ASN A 151 -4.61 -4.77 -8.72
CA ASN A 151 -5.02 -3.99 -9.90
C ASN A 151 -4.50 -4.61 -11.21
N ASP A 152 -3.27 -5.14 -11.22
CA ASP A 152 -2.75 -5.82 -12.39
C ASP A 152 -3.50 -7.14 -12.65
N PHE A 153 -3.85 -7.85 -11.58
CA PHE A 153 -4.72 -9.03 -11.66
C PHE A 153 -6.11 -8.67 -12.19
N GLU A 154 -6.73 -7.59 -11.71
CA GLU A 154 -8.05 -7.13 -12.17
C GLU A 154 -8.04 -6.82 -13.68
N LYS A 155 -7.01 -6.12 -14.16
CA LYS A 155 -6.83 -5.86 -15.60
C LYS A 155 -6.68 -7.15 -16.40
N LEU A 156 -5.81 -8.06 -15.95
CA LEU A 156 -5.59 -9.34 -16.64
C LEU A 156 -6.86 -10.20 -16.65
N PHE A 157 -7.61 -10.19 -15.55
CA PHE A 157 -8.89 -10.88 -15.41
C PHE A 157 -9.92 -10.32 -16.39
N LEU A 158 -10.08 -8.99 -16.45
CA LEU A 158 -10.98 -8.34 -17.41
C LEU A 158 -10.61 -8.67 -18.86
N ILE A 159 -9.32 -8.63 -19.22
CA ILE A 159 -8.86 -9.01 -20.56
C ILE A 159 -9.21 -10.47 -20.84
N THR A 160 -8.97 -11.37 -19.89
CA THR A 160 -9.25 -12.80 -20.03
C THR A 160 -10.75 -13.06 -20.21
N VAL A 161 -11.60 -12.40 -19.41
CA VAL A 161 -13.07 -12.50 -19.53
C VAL A 161 -13.54 -11.98 -20.88
N LEU A 162 -13.06 -10.81 -21.31
CA LEU A 162 -13.42 -10.24 -22.62
C LEU A 162 -12.97 -11.14 -23.77
N SER A 163 -11.75 -11.69 -23.71
CA SER A 163 -11.25 -12.63 -24.71
C SER A 163 -12.07 -13.93 -24.73
N ALA A 164 -12.47 -14.45 -23.57
CA ALA A 164 -13.31 -15.64 -23.48
C ALA A 164 -14.69 -15.39 -24.10
N ILE A 165 -15.34 -14.27 -23.78
CA ILE A 165 -16.63 -13.89 -24.39
C ILE A 165 -16.50 -13.79 -25.91
N LEU A 166 -15.47 -13.10 -26.40
CA LEU A 166 -15.26 -12.91 -27.84
C LEU A 166 -15.01 -14.24 -28.55
N LEU A 167 -14.25 -15.14 -27.93
CA LEU A 167 -14.00 -16.50 -28.44
C LEU A 167 -15.27 -17.34 -28.44
N THR A 168 -16.10 -17.27 -27.40
CA THR A 168 -17.40 -17.96 -27.34
C THR A 168 -18.35 -17.47 -28.43
N VAL A 169 -18.47 -16.16 -28.63
CA VAL A 169 -19.30 -15.58 -29.70
C VAL A 169 -18.79 -16.03 -31.07
N PHE A 170 -17.48 -15.96 -31.29
CA PHE A 170 -16.85 -16.38 -32.53
C PHE A 170 -17.11 -17.86 -32.85
N MET A 171 -16.90 -18.75 -31.87
CA MET A 171 -17.20 -20.17 -32.01
C MET A 171 -18.69 -20.44 -32.22
N GLY A 172 -19.57 -19.72 -31.52
CA GLY A 172 -21.02 -19.81 -31.72
C GLY A 172 -21.42 -19.47 -33.16
N ILE A 173 -20.82 -18.43 -33.76
CA ILE A 173 -21.07 -18.07 -35.16
C ILE A 173 -20.57 -19.15 -36.12
N ILE A 174 -19.38 -19.70 -35.89
CA ILE A 174 -18.81 -20.77 -36.72
C ILE A 174 -19.71 -22.00 -36.69
N ILE A 175 -20.00 -22.52 -35.49
CA ILE A 175 -20.82 -23.72 -35.31
C ILE A 175 -22.22 -23.51 -35.88
N SER A 176 -22.84 -22.34 -35.61
CA SER A 176 -24.15 -21.99 -36.16
C SER A 176 -24.15 -22.05 -37.69
N LYS A 177 -23.17 -21.43 -38.37
CA LYS A 177 -23.04 -21.48 -39.83
C LYS A 177 -22.74 -22.88 -40.36
N MET A 178 -21.93 -23.65 -39.63
CA MET A 178 -21.57 -25.02 -40.00
C MET A 178 -22.80 -25.94 -40.03
N LEU A 179 -23.77 -25.73 -39.12
CA LEU A 179 -25.01 -26.50 -39.07
C LEU A 179 -26.13 -25.92 -39.96
N THR A 180 -26.38 -24.62 -39.89
CA THR A 180 -27.51 -24.00 -40.61
C THR A 180 -27.35 -23.98 -42.12
N ASN A 181 -26.11 -23.90 -42.65
CA ASN A 181 -25.89 -23.89 -44.09
C ASN A 181 -26.24 -25.23 -44.76
N PRO A 182 -25.71 -26.40 -44.31
CA PRO A 182 -26.11 -27.71 -44.82
C PRO A 182 -27.61 -27.96 -44.69
N LEU A 183 -28.20 -27.69 -43.51
CA LEU A 183 -29.64 -27.88 -43.29
C LEU A 183 -30.51 -27.03 -44.22
N SER A 184 -30.12 -25.79 -44.47
CA SER A 184 -30.84 -24.90 -45.41
C SER A 184 -30.75 -25.43 -46.85
N ARG A 185 -29.59 -25.95 -47.27
CA ARG A 185 -29.42 -26.59 -48.58
C ARG A 185 -30.24 -27.86 -48.71
N LEU A 186 -30.23 -28.71 -47.68
CA LEU A 186 -31.02 -29.94 -47.62
C LEU A 186 -32.51 -29.63 -47.75
N LYS A 187 -33.00 -28.68 -46.93
CA LYS A 187 -34.40 -28.22 -46.99
C LYS A 187 -34.80 -27.79 -48.38
N ARG A 188 -33.97 -26.99 -49.07
CA ARG A 188 -34.26 -26.51 -50.43
C ARG A 188 -34.25 -27.65 -51.45
N GLY A 189 -33.28 -28.56 -51.39
CA GLY A 189 -33.21 -29.67 -52.35
C GLY A 189 -34.37 -30.65 -52.19
N VAL A 190 -34.75 -30.99 -50.95
CA VAL A 190 -35.94 -31.81 -50.68
C VAL A 190 -37.22 -31.14 -51.20
N GLN A 191 -37.36 -29.82 -51.04
CA GLN A 191 -38.48 -29.06 -51.60
C GLN A 191 -38.53 -29.07 -53.14
N LEU A 192 -37.37 -29.04 -53.81
CA LEU A 192 -37.31 -29.11 -55.28
C LEU A 192 -37.70 -30.49 -55.79
N ILE A 193 -37.21 -31.56 -55.14
CA ILE A 193 -37.57 -32.93 -55.47
C ILE A 193 -39.07 -33.16 -55.25
N GLY A 194 -39.62 -32.73 -54.09
CA GLY A 194 -41.04 -32.84 -53.77
C GLY A 194 -41.98 -32.05 -54.71
N LYS A 195 -41.46 -31.06 -55.45
CA LYS A 195 -42.20 -30.31 -56.49
C LYS A 195 -42.16 -30.97 -57.87
N GLY A 196 -41.58 -32.17 -57.98
CA GLY A 196 -41.54 -32.96 -59.22
C GLY A 196 -40.22 -32.89 -59.99
N ASN A 197 -39.18 -32.21 -59.48
CA ASN A 197 -37.84 -32.22 -60.08
C ASN A 197 -37.02 -33.41 -59.56
N LEU A 198 -37.34 -34.61 -60.04
CA LEU A 198 -36.72 -35.88 -59.61
C LEU A 198 -35.26 -36.05 -60.10
N ASP A 199 -34.84 -35.23 -61.07
CA ASP A 199 -33.47 -35.22 -61.57
C ASP A 199 -32.53 -34.35 -60.72
N TYR A 200 -33.07 -33.56 -59.77
CA TYR A 200 -32.27 -32.76 -58.86
C TYR A 200 -31.44 -33.67 -57.93
N ARG A 201 -30.14 -33.41 -57.85
CA ARG A 201 -29.20 -34.10 -56.96
C ARG A 201 -28.75 -33.14 -55.87
N LEU A 202 -28.83 -33.60 -54.62
CA LEU A 202 -28.33 -32.88 -53.46
C LEU A 202 -26.80 -33.07 -53.40
N ASP A 203 -26.06 -31.97 -53.36
CA ASP A 203 -24.60 -31.98 -53.11
C ASP A 203 -24.33 -31.21 -51.82
N ILE A 204 -24.30 -31.95 -50.71
CA ILE A 204 -24.05 -31.42 -49.37
C ILE A 204 -22.86 -32.16 -48.81
N LYS A 205 -21.81 -31.40 -48.48
CA LYS A 205 -20.58 -31.91 -47.86
C LYS A 205 -20.42 -31.24 -46.52
N SER A 206 -20.89 -31.88 -45.45
CA SER A 206 -20.85 -31.38 -44.06
C SER A 206 -19.99 -32.24 -43.15
N GLY A 207 -19.66 -33.47 -43.55
CA GLY A 207 -18.86 -34.43 -42.78
C GLY A 207 -19.59 -34.98 -41.56
N ASP A 208 -20.91 -34.81 -41.51
CA ASP A 208 -21.81 -35.24 -40.42
C ASP A 208 -23.03 -35.98 -41.00
N GLU A 209 -24.00 -36.32 -40.14
CA GLU A 209 -25.19 -37.09 -40.53
C GLU A 209 -26.06 -36.39 -41.60
N VAL A 210 -25.89 -35.07 -41.82
CA VAL A 210 -26.62 -34.31 -42.84
C VAL A 210 -26.09 -34.63 -44.25
N GLU A 211 -24.82 -35.01 -44.39
CA GLU A 211 -24.24 -35.43 -45.65
C GLU A 211 -24.73 -36.83 -46.05
N ASP A 212 -24.83 -37.77 -45.10
CA ASP A 212 -25.28 -39.15 -45.36
C ASP A 212 -26.71 -39.22 -45.92
N VAL A 213 -27.59 -38.31 -45.49
CA VAL A 213 -28.99 -38.25 -45.96
C VAL A 213 -29.16 -37.48 -47.27
N ALA A 214 -28.12 -36.83 -47.76
CA ALA A 214 -28.14 -36.07 -49.01
C ALA A 214 -27.75 -36.92 -50.24
N VAL A 215 -27.26 -38.15 -50.03
CA VAL A 215 -26.80 -39.09 -51.08
C VAL A 215 -27.94 -39.92 -51.66
#